data_AF-A0A226ERU4-F1
#
_entry.id   AF-A0A226ERU4-F1
#
_cell.length_a   1.000
_cell.length_b   1.000
_cell.length_c   1.000
_cell.angle_alpha   90.00
_cell.angle_beta   90.00
_cell.angle_gamma   90.00
#
_symmetry.space_group_name_H-M   'P 1'
#
loop_
_entity.id
_entity.type
_entity.pdbx_description
1 polymer ?
#
loop_
_entity_poly.entity_id
_entity_poly.type
_entity_poly.pdbx_seq_one_letter_code
_entity_poly.pdbx_strand_id
1 'polypeptide(L)'
;MLSLQNTYILCYLLDLGCHLQLFPYQWDPTKKRVLPLLKSQLSIFQAHSLIMATMTAFSMYRFLQVQYISGDEFPLSLKIMNSGWIGIYSLATIGLYQFGRHGEEIRTLVNWLLKYVEDQQAAPKVQKRPKSREEIAQEKRLTRYLTFGISLFAITPAAHAILVYESPCAPHFSSSLYFPCSGFPNGTGKTYHLLEKIPFIMIEYYLTTVIFTTISFNWALLFLGISWILYELKKLEAKLTHSPRPGGFPTGQYRVLENIMKLINSSCRPYLATFSTILFAVVSLLLFGAIRVWHQDPGSNLMFPACGLRCFYEGITPLMLSGEVVKKNKKVIAQGKQIVYGRWILDQSRKRKLEKVWLNSCHGLRCEAGSLFTFENSIVIISLHNTMQLTLNFLVTF
;
A
#
# COMPACT_ATOMS: atom_id res chain seq x y z
N MET A 1 -11.70 11.08 -11.37
CA MET A 1 -10.94 10.32 -10.35
C MET A 1 -9.54 10.00 -10.88
N LEU A 2 -9.38 9.25 -11.96
CA LEU A 2 -8.10 9.07 -12.65
C LEU A 2 -8.15 9.67 -14.06
N SER A 3 -7.00 10.14 -14.54
CA SER A 3 -6.82 10.50 -15.95
C SER A 3 -6.84 9.22 -16.82
N LEU A 4 -7.16 9.38 -18.11
CA LEU A 4 -7.21 8.27 -19.06
C LEU A 4 -5.88 7.49 -19.10
N GLN A 5 -4.76 8.22 -19.14
CA GLN A 5 -3.40 7.65 -19.16
C GLN A 5 -3.12 6.79 -17.93
N ASN A 6 -3.54 7.22 -16.74
CA ASN A 6 -3.31 6.44 -15.52
C ASN A 6 -4.23 5.24 -15.39
N THR A 7 -5.43 5.31 -15.96
CA THR A 7 -6.28 4.12 -16.10
C THR A 7 -5.59 3.08 -16.97
N TYR A 8 -4.96 3.47 -18.08
CA TYR A 8 -4.18 2.55 -18.90
C TYR A 8 -3.01 1.92 -18.14
N ILE A 9 -2.24 2.73 -17.41
CA ILE A 9 -1.12 2.23 -16.60
C ILE A 9 -1.62 1.23 -15.54
N LEU A 10 -2.69 1.55 -14.83
CA LEU A 10 -3.28 0.65 -13.83
C LEU A 10 -3.75 -0.66 -14.46
N CYS A 11 -4.45 -0.61 -15.60
CA CYS A 11 -4.88 -1.81 -16.32
C CYS A 11 -3.69 -2.63 -16.81
N TYR A 12 -2.60 -2.00 -17.27
CA TYR A 12 -1.39 -2.69 -17.69
C TYR A 12 -0.68 -3.38 -16.52
N LEU A 13 -0.59 -2.73 -15.37
CA LEU A 13 -0.04 -3.35 -14.15
C LEU A 13 -0.88 -4.53 -13.67
N LEU A 14 -2.21 -4.41 -13.75
CA LEU A 14 -3.14 -5.49 -13.46
C LEU A 14 -2.97 -6.66 -14.42
N ASP A 15 -2.91 -6.39 -15.73
CA ASP A 15 -2.71 -7.38 -16.78
C ASP A 15 -1.38 -8.11 -16.57
N LEU A 16 -0.27 -7.37 -16.44
CA LEU A 16 1.05 -7.92 -16.20
C LEU A 16 1.09 -8.78 -14.93
N GLY A 17 0.54 -8.30 -13.82
CA GLY A 17 0.53 -9.07 -12.57
C GLY A 17 -0.37 -10.31 -12.62
N CYS A 18 -1.47 -10.28 -13.36
CA CYS A 18 -2.30 -11.47 -13.61
C CYS A 18 -1.58 -12.46 -14.55
N HIS A 19 -0.90 -11.97 -15.59
CA HIS A 19 -0.14 -12.79 -16.53
C HIS A 19 1.03 -13.50 -15.85
N LEU A 20 1.75 -12.78 -14.98
CA LEU A 20 2.79 -13.32 -14.12
C LEU A 20 2.25 -14.11 -12.92
N GLN A 21 0.93 -14.20 -12.75
CA GLN A 21 0.25 -14.97 -11.69
C GLN A 21 0.66 -14.53 -10.26
N LEU A 22 1.07 -13.27 -10.13
CA LEU A 22 1.38 -12.62 -8.84
C LEU A 22 0.11 -12.33 -8.04
N PHE A 23 -1.03 -12.25 -8.73
CA PHE A 23 -2.35 -12.15 -8.12
C PHE A 23 -3.15 -13.43 -8.40
N PRO A 24 -4.07 -13.84 -7.50
CA PRO A 24 -4.88 -15.03 -7.70
C PRO A 24 -6.06 -14.73 -8.65
N TYR A 25 -5.79 -14.09 -9.78
CA TYR A 25 -6.79 -13.65 -10.74
C TYR A 25 -6.35 -13.80 -12.20
N GLN A 26 -7.33 -13.78 -13.10
CA GLN A 26 -7.13 -13.65 -14.53
C GLN A 26 -7.54 -12.27 -15.02
N TRP A 27 -6.84 -11.76 -16.03
CA TRP A 27 -7.23 -10.55 -16.73
C TRP A 27 -8.05 -10.87 -17.98
N ASP A 28 -9.23 -10.26 -18.10
CA ASP A 28 -10.02 -10.25 -19.33
C ASP A 28 -9.66 -8.99 -20.14
N PRO A 29 -8.89 -9.10 -21.24
CA PRO A 29 -8.46 -7.96 -22.03
C PRO A 29 -9.63 -7.29 -22.77
N THR A 30 -10.71 -8.02 -23.03
CA THR A 30 -11.89 -7.52 -23.75
C THR A 30 -12.75 -6.68 -22.82
N LYS A 31 -13.07 -7.22 -21.64
CA LYS A 31 -13.91 -6.53 -20.65
C LYS A 31 -13.11 -5.58 -19.76
N LYS A 32 -11.78 -5.66 -19.77
CA LYS A 32 -10.87 -4.98 -18.83
C LYS A 32 -11.29 -5.25 -17.39
N ARG A 33 -11.49 -6.52 -17.06
CA ARG A 33 -11.97 -6.98 -15.74
C ARG A 33 -11.13 -8.13 -15.24
N VAL A 34 -11.16 -8.27 -13.92
CA VAL A 34 -10.45 -9.32 -13.19
C VAL A 34 -11.42 -10.49 -12.96
N LEU A 35 -11.07 -11.65 -13.50
CA LEU A 35 -11.82 -12.91 -13.41
C LEU A 35 -11.21 -13.84 -12.35
N PRO A 36 -12.00 -14.81 -11.83
CA PRO A 36 -11.47 -15.87 -10.96
C PRO A 36 -10.36 -16.66 -11.65
N LEU A 37 -9.38 -17.12 -10.87
CA LEU A 37 -8.26 -17.90 -11.37
C LEU A 37 -8.67 -19.35 -11.70
N LEU A 38 -8.06 -19.91 -12.76
CA LEU A 38 -8.17 -21.34 -13.03
C LEU A 38 -7.40 -22.15 -11.98
N LYS A 39 -7.89 -23.37 -11.67
CA LYS A 39 -7.26 -24.26 -10.69
C LYS A 39 -5.78 -24.56 -10.99
N SER A 40 -5.40 -24.67 -12.26
CA SER A 40 -4.02 -24.93 -12.68
C SER A 40 -3.07 -23.78 -12.32
N GLN A 41 -3.51 -22.54 -12.48
CA GLN A 41 -2.73 -21.34 -12.18
C GLN A 41 -2.66 -21.03 -10.69
N LEU A 42 -3.59 -21.56 -9.88
CA LEU A 42 -3.58 -21.39 -8.42
C LEU A 42 -2.32 -21.99 -7.79
N SER A 43 -1.79 -23.07 -8.36
CA SER A 43 -0.55 -23.70 -7.89
C SER A 43 0.66 -22.77 -7.98
N ILE A 44 0.75 -21.96 -9.03
CA ILE A 44 1.86 -21.03 -9.25
C ILE A 44 1.75 -19.84 -8.27
N PHE A 45 0.55 -19.30 -8.08
CA PHE A 45 0.31 -18.29 -7.05
C PHE A 45 0.67 -18.80 -5.63
N GLN A 46 0.30 -20.05 -5.32
CA GLN A 46 0.68 -20.69 -4.06
C GLN A 46 2.19 -20.89 -3.94
N ALA A 47 2.88 -21.18 -5.04
CA ALA A 47 4.34 -21.25 -5.06
C ALA A 47 4.98 -19.89 -4.74
N HIS A 48 4.51 -18.78 -5.32
CA HIS A 48 4.98 -17.44 -4.96
C HIS A 48 4.79 -17.16 -3.46
N SER A 49 3.62 -17.50 -2.93
CA SER A 49 3.28 -17.31 -1.51
C SER A 49 4.19 -18.14 -0.59
N LEU A 50 4.42 -19.41 -0.94
CA LEU A 50 5.31 -20.30 -0.20
C LEU A 50 6.75 -19.78 -0.23
N ILE A 51 7.26 -19.39 -1.40
CA ILE A 51 8.62 -18.86 -1.56
C ILE A 51 8.81 -17.61 -0.67
N MET A 52 7.86 -16.67 -0.66
CA MET A 52 7.96 -15.48 0.20
C MET A 52 7.98 -15.85 1.69
N ALA A 53 7.13 -16.78 2.12
CA ALA A 53 7.10 -17.25 3.50
C ALA A 53 8.41 -17.93 3.90
N THR A 54 8.94 -18.81 3.02
CA THR A 54 10.23 -19.48 3.22
C THR A 54 11.38 -18.47 3.26
N MET A 55 11.40 -17.47 2.37
CA MET A 55 12.44 -16.42 2.38
C MET A 55 12.36 -15.51 3.61
N THR A 56 11.15 -15.26 4.13
CA THR A 56 10.97 -14.57 5.41
C THR A 56 11.62 -15.36 6.55
N ALA A 57 11.32 -16.66 6.65
CA ALA A 57 11.91 -17.52 7.67
C ALA A 57 13.42 -17.70 7.49
N PHE A 58 13.88 -17.85 6.25
CA PHE A 58 15.29 -17.97 5.88
C PHE A 58 16.08 -16.73 6.28
N SER A 59 15.64 -15.52 5.91
CA SER A 59 16.33 -14.28 6.23
C SER A 59 16.40 -14.01 7.74
N MET A 60 15.35 -14.39 8.49
CA MET A 60 15.34 -14.34 9.95
C MET A 60 16.32 -15.35 10.56
N TYR A 61 16.27 -16.61 10.13
CA TYR A 61 17.14 -17.67 10.64
C TYR A 61 18.62 -17.39 10.34
N ARG A 62 18.95 -17.02 9.10
CA ARG A 62 20.33 -16.70 8.69
C ARG A 62 20.87 -15.50 9.45
N PHE A 63 20.04 -14.51 9.72
CA PHE A 63 20.45 -13.36 10.54
C PHE A 63 20.79 -13.77 11.97
N LEU A 64 19.94 -14.56 12.62
CA LEU A 64 20.19 -15.07 13.96
C LEU A 64 21.45 -15.95 13.99
N GLN A 65 21.63 -16.81 12.99
CA GLN A 65 22.83 -17.63 12.87
C GLN A 65 24.10 -16.78 12.78
N VAL A 66 24.11 -15.75 11.92
CA VAL A 66 25.28 -14.88 11.77
C VAL A 66 25.52 -14.02 13.02
N GLN A 67 24.46 -13.53 13.69
CA GLN A 67 24.61 -12.73 14.92
C GLN A 67 25.10 -13.53 16.12
N TYR A 68 24.61 -14.76 16.31
CA TYR A 68 24.80 -15.49 17.57
C TYR A 68 25.75 -16.69 17.47
N ILE A 69 25.89 -17.29 16.29
CA ILE A 69 26.62 -18.56 16.11
C ILE A 69 28.01 -18.32 15.52
N SER A 70 28.16 -17.35 14.64
CA SER A 70 29.41 -17.13 13.90
C SER A 70 30.50 -16.40 14.69
N GLY A 71 30.19 -15.74 15.82
CA GLY A 71 31.18 -15.07 16.69
C GLY A 71 31.86 -13.82 16.10
N ASP A 72 31.79 -13.61 14.79
CA ASP A 72 32.39 -12.47 14.09
C ASP A 72 31.55 -11.18 14.18
N GLU A 73 32.21 -10.03 14.25
CA GLU A 73 31.55 -8.71 14.17
C GLU A 73 30.94 -8.50 12.78
N PHE A 74 29.64 -8.76 12.67
CA PHE A 74 28.90 -8.55 11.43
C PHE A 74 28.64 -7.05 11.18
N PRO A 75 28.91 -6.51 9.96
CA PRO A 75 28.78 -5.09 9.67
C PRO A 75 27.39 -4.50 9.98
N LEU A 76 27.36 -3.33 10.62
CA LEU A 76 26.12 -2.65 11.00
C LEU A 76 25.21 -2.37 9.79
N SER A 77 25.78 -1.96 8.65
CA SER A 77 25.04 -1.72 7.41
C SER A 77 24.24 -2.95 6.96
N LEU A 78 24.85 -4.13 7.04
CA LEU A 78 24.20 -5.39 6.69
C LEU A 78 23.17 -5.82 7.74
N LYS A 79 23.36 -5.50 9.03
CA LYS A 79 22.34 -5.71 10.07
C LYS A 79 21.07 -4.90 9.80
N ILE A 80 21.25 -3.62 9.48
CA ILE A 80 20.16 -2.70 9.15
C ILE A 80 19.42 -3.19 7.91
N MET A 81 20.16 -3.49 6.83
CA MET A 81 19.58 -3.95 5.57
C MET A 81 18.81 -5.26 5.78
N ASN A 82 19.39 -6.23 6.48
CA ASN A 82 18.71 -7.49 6.77
C ASN A 82 17.43 -7.31 7.59
N SER A 83 17.45 -6.45 8.60
CA SER A 83 16.26 -6.16 9.42
C SER A 83 15.15 -5.49 8.60
N GLY A 84 15.52 -4.55 7.72
CA GLY A 84 14.60 -3.95 6.76
C GLY A 84 13.98 -4.99 5.83
N TRP A 85 14.81 -5.90 5.30
CA TRP A 85 14.38 -7.01 4.45
C TRP A 85 13.40 -7.95 5.14
N ILE A 86 13.66 -8.37 6.38
CA ILE A 86 12.72 -9.20 7.16
C ILE A 86 11.36 -8.51 7.26
N GLY A 87 11.35 -7.20 7.54
CA GLY A 87 10.11 -6.42 7.59
C GLY A 87 9.36 -6.43 6.27
N ILE A 88 10.04 -6.17 5.16
CA ILE A 88 9.44 -6.13 3.82
C ILE A 88 8.98 -7.52 3.34
N TYR A 89 9.76 -8.57 3.58
CA TYR A 89 9.36 -9.97 3.35
C TYR A 89 8.12 -10.35 4.13
N SER A 90 8.04 -9.96 5.41
CA SER A 90 6.87 -10.20 6.26
C SER A 90 5.64 -9.50 5.70
N LEU A 91 5.78 -8.23 5.28
CA LEU A 91 4.68 -7.48 4.70
C LEU A 91 4.18 -8.07 3.37
N ALA A 92 5.09 -8.50 2.51
CA ALA A 92 4.74 -9.18 1.26
C ALA A 92 4.03 -10.53 1.53
N THR A 93 4.53 -11.31 2.49
CA THR A 93 3.91 -12.57 2.91
C THR A 93 2.48 -12.35 3.43
N ILE A 94 2.28 -11.32 4.26
CA ILE A 94 0.94 -10.93 4.75
C ILE A 94 0.03 -10.52 3.58
N GLY A 95 0.56 -9.75 2.62
CA GLY A 95 -0.17 -9.33 1.42
C GLY A 95 -0.60 -10.50 0.53
N LEU A 96 0.28 -11.46 0.29
CA LEU A 96 -0.03 -12.67 -0.48
C LEU A 96 -1.02 -13.57 0.27
N TYR A 97 -0.84 -13.75 1.59
CA TYR A 97 -1.80 -14.46 2.42
C TYR A 97 -3.21 -13.84 2.32
N GLN A 98 -3.27 -12.51 2.36
CA GLN A 98 -4.53 -11.78 2.20
C GLN A 98 -5.17 -12.04 0.83
N PHE A 99 -4.41 -12.02 -0.27
CA PHE A 99 -4.94 -12.34 -1.59
C PHE A 99 -5.48 -13.77 -1.66
N GLY A 100 -4.78 -14.74 -1.05
CA GLY A 100 -5.24 -16.12 -0.99
C GLY A 100 -6.53 -16.31 -0.18
N ARG A 101 -6.67 -15.59 0.95
CA ARG A 101 -7.81 -15.76 1.87
C ARG A 101 -9.04 -14.92 1.52
N HIS A 102 -8.83 -13.71 1.02
CA HIS A 102 -9.87 -12.72 0.71
C HIS A 102 -9.91 -12.36 -0.78
N GLY A 103 -9.49 -13.30 -1.63
CA GLY A 103 -9.32 -13.07 -3.07
C GLY A 103 -10.59 -12.59 -3.75
N GLU A 104 -11.75 -13.17 -3.41
CA GLU A 104 -13.04 -12.82 -4.03
C GLU A 104 -13.53 -11.42 -3.65
N GLU A 105 -13.38 -11.02 -2.39
CA GLU A 105 -13.73 -9.68 -1.94
C GLU A 105 -12.82 -8.63 -2.57
N ILE A 106 -11.51 -8.89 -2.64
CA ILE A 106 -10.54 -8.02 -3.29
C ILE A 106 -10.84 -7.91 -4.79
N ARG A 107 -11.13 -9.03 -5.47
CA ARG A 107 -11.55 -9.05 -6.88
C ARG A 107 -12.79 -8.20 -7.12
N THR A 108 -13.77 -8.30 -6.23
CA THR A 108 -15.00 -7.51 -6.28
C THR A 108 -14.69 -6.02 -6.16
N LEU A 109 -13.85 -5.64 -5.19
CA LEU A 109 -13.41 -4.26 -4.98
C LEU A 109 -12.67 -3.71 -6.21
N VAL A 110 -11.73 -4.48 -6.78
CA VAL A 110 -10.98 -4.09 -8.00
C VAL A 110 -11.94 -3.85 -9.17
N ASN A 111 -12.86 -4.78 -9.42
CA ASN A 111 -13.82 -4.64 -10.52
C ASN A 111 -14.79 -3.47 -10.30
N TRP A 112 -15.17 -3.17 -9.06
CA TRP A 112 -15.96 -1.98 -8.73
C TRP A 112 -15.18 -0.69 -9.00
N LEU A 113 -13.89 -0.65 -8.65
CA LEU A 113 -13.02 0.48 -8.95
C LEU A 113 -12.86 0.70 -10.46
N LEU A 114 -12.59 -0.36 -11.22
CA LEU A 114 -12.45 -0.28 -12.67
C LEU A 114 -13.74 0.20 -13.33
N LYS A 115 -14.88 -0.37 -12.93
CA LYS A 115 -16.20 0.08 -13.40
C LYS A 115 -16.45 1.54 -13.06
N TYR A 116 -16.16 1.97 -11.83
CA TYR A 116 -16.33 3.36 -11.44
C TYR A 116 -15.48 4.31 -12.29
N VAL A 117 -14.22 3.95 -12.56
CA VAL A 117 -13.34 4.74 -13.43
C VAL A 117 -13.89 4.84 -14.85
N GLU A 118 -14.38 3.73 -15.41
CA GLU A 118 -15.00 3.71 -16.74
C GLU A 118 -16.27 4.55 -16.80
N ASP A 119 -17.18 4.40 -15.83
CA ASP A 119 -18.43 5.16 -15.76
C ASP A 119 -18.15 6.68 -15.72
N GLN A 120 -17.10 7.09 -14.99
CA GLN A 120 -16.67 8.50 -14.95
C GLN A 120 -16.09 8.99 -16.28
N GLN A 121 -15.45 8.11 -17.06
CA GLN A 121 -14.85 8.45 -18.35
C GLN A 121 -15.87 8.45 -19.50
N ALA A 122 -16.76 7.45 -19.51
CA ALA A 122 -17.79 7.20 -20.52
C ALA A 122 -18.99 8.17 -20.46
N ALA A 123 -19.16 8.92 -19.37
CA ALA A 123 -20.25 9.89 -19.24
C ALA A 123 -20.32 10.84 -20.47
N PRO A 124 -21.49 10.98 -21.13
CA PRO A 124 -21.62 11.72 -22.38
C PRO A 124 -21.28 13.21 -22.20
N LYS A 125 -20.67 13.83 -23.22
CA LYS A 125 -20.21 15.23 -23.20
C LYS A 125 -21.31 16.24 -22.82
N VAL A 126 -22.58 15.93 -23.09
CA VAL A 126 -23.75 16.77 -22.78
C VAL A 126 -24.14 16.72 -21.29
N GLN A 127 -23.81 15.63 -20.57
CA GLN A 127 -24.02 15.51 -19.10
C GLN A 127 -22.75 15.78 -18.28
N LYS A 128 -21.60 15.97 -18.94
CA LYS A 128 -20.36 16.40 -18.28
C LYS A 128 -20.52 17.84 -17.84
N ARG A 129 -21.04 18.04 -16.61
CA ARG A 129 -20.85 19.28 -15.87
C ARG A 129 -19.37 19.67 -16.00
N PRO A 130 -19.04 20.93 -16.33
CA PRO A 130 -17.65 21.36 -16.35
C PRO A 130 -17.03 21.00 -14.99
N LYS A 131 -15.96 20.19 -15.03
CA LYS A 131 -15.25 19.76 -13.81
C LYS A 131 -14.84 21.02 -13.05
N SER A 132 -15.10 21.06 -11.76
CA SER A 132 -14.67 22.19 -10.94
C SER A 132 -13.14 22.28 -10.95
N ARG A 133 -12.59 23.48 -10.73
CA ARG A 133 -11.13 23.67 -10.62
C ARG A 133 -10.54 22.75 -9.54
N GLU A 134 -11.28 22.50 -8.47
CA GLU A 134 -10.89 21.58 -7.40
C GLU A 134 -10.88 20.11 -7.84
N GLU A 135 -11.87 19.68 -8.63
CA GLU A 135 -11.91 18.31 -9.17
C GLU A 135 -10.74 18.05 -10.12
N ILE A 136 -10.41 19.03 -10.97
CA ILE A 136 -9.24 18.96 -11.86
C ILE A 136 -7.95 18.92 -11.04
N ALA A 137 -7.82 19.78 -10.02
CA ALA A 137 -6.64 19.80 -9.17
C ALA A 137 -6.47 18.47 -8.41
N GLN A 138 -7.56 17.88 -7.92
CA GLN A 138 -7.55 16.60 -7.22
C GLN A 138 -7.17 15.44 -8.17
N GLU A 139 -7.70 15.41 -9.39
CA GLU A 139 -7.31 14.42 -10.40
C GLU A 139 -5.83 14.53 -10.78
N LYS A 140 -5.31 15.75 -10.98
CA LYS A 140 -3.88 15.99 -11.23
C LYS A 140 -3.01 15.58 -10.04
N ARG A 141 -3.49 15.78 -8.80
CA ARG A 141 -2.77 15.38 -7.58
C ARG A 141 -2.74 13.85 -7.44
N LEU A 142 -3.88 13.18 -7.61
CA LEU A 142 -3.98 11.73 -7.59
C LEU A 142 -3.09 11.10 -8.68
N THR A 143 -3.11 11.70 -9.87
CA THR A 143 -2.27 11.31 -11.00
C THR A 143 -0.79 11.37 -10.63
N ARG A 144 -0.31 12.50 -10.11
CA ARG A 144 1.09 12.64 -9.70
C ARG A 144 1.49 11.63 -8.65
N TYR A 145 0.62 11.37 -7.67
CA TYR A 145 0.87 10.38 -6.64
C TYR A 145 0.97 8.96 -7.19
N LEU A 146 0.03 8.56 -8.05
CA LEU A 146 0.07 7.24 -8.66
C LEU A 146 1.30 7.05 -9.55
N THR A 147 1.62 8.03 -10.40
CA THR A 147 2.79 7.99 -11.27
C THR A 147 4.08 7.92 -10.46
N PHE A 148 4.20 8.72 -9.39
CA PHE A 148 5.37 8.69 -8.52
C PHE A 148 5.55 7.33 -7.84
N GLY A 149 4.48 6.76 -7.28
CA GLY A 149 4.51 5.41 -6.70
C GLY A 149 4.93 4.33 -7.71
N ILE A 150 4.43 4.40 -8.94
CA ILE A 150 4.77 3.44 -10.01
C ILE A 150 6.21 3.62 -10.50
N SER A 151 6.71 4.86 -10.60
CA SER A 151 8.12 5.12 -10.91
C SER A 151 9.05 4.53 -9.85
N LEU A 152 8.69 4.69 -8.57
CA LEU A 152 9.44 4.05 -7.48
C LEU A 152 9.40 2.52 -7.62
N PHE A 153 8.25 1.93 -7.94
CA PHE A 153 8.12 0.49 -8.22
C PHE A 153 9.06 0.01 -9.33
N ALA A 154 9.21 0.74 -10.43
CA ALA A 154 10.04 0.33 -11.56
C ALA A 154 11.56 0.37 -11.27
N ILE A 155 12.01 1.36 -10.49
CA ILE A 155 13.45 1.58 -10.24
C ILE A 155 13.97 0.64 -9.14
N THR A 156 13.13 0.32 -8.16
CA THR A 156 13.57 -0.34 -6.92
C THR A 156 14.11 -1.78 -7.12
N PRO A 157 13.49 -2.67 -7.94
CA PRO A 157 14.01 -4.02 -8.15
C PRO A 157 15.42 -4.05 -8.74
N ALA A 158 15.69 -3.17 -9.73
CA ALA A 158 17.01 -3.07 -10.34
C ALA A 158 18.08 -2.61 -9.33
N ALA A 159 17.75 -1.61 -8.49
CA ALA A 159 18.65 -1.14 -7.44
C ALA A 159 19.00 -2.25 -6.43
N HIS A 160 18.04 -3.10 -6.06
CA HIS A 160 18.29 -4.22 -5.13
C HIS A 160 19.07 -5.37 -5.79
N ALA A 161 18.84 -5.65 -7.07
CA ALA A 161 19.60 -6.67 -7.80
C ALA A 161 21.11 -6.34 -7.86
N ILE A 162 21.47 -5.05 -7.94
CA ILE A 162 22.87 -4.59 -7.89
C ILE A 162 23.52 -4.91 -6.53
N LEU A 163 22.76 -4.93 -5.44
CA LEU A 163 23.31 -5.21 -4.10
C LEU A 163 23.78 -6.65 -3.93
N VAL A 164 23.18 -7.59 -4.66
CA VAL A 164 23.68 -8.98 -4.69
C VAL A 164 25.06 -9.04 -5.35
N TYR A 165 25.30 -8.19 -6.34
CA TYR A 165 26.62 -8.12 -6.96
C TYR A 165 27.67 -7.57 -5.99
N GLU A 166 27.35 -6.49 -5.29
CA GLU A 166 28.24 -5.82 -4.33
C GLU A 166 28.45 -6.64 -3.05
N SER A 167 27.39 -7.25 -2.54
CA SER A 167 27.31 -7.83 -1.20
C SER A 167 26.66 -9.23 -1.19
N PRO A 168 27.14 -10.20 -2.00
CA PRO A 168 26.45 -11.49 -2.18
C PRO A 168 26.37 -12.32 -0.89
N CYS A 169 27.22 -12.05 0.08
CA CYS A 169 27.23 -12.80 1.33
C CYS A 169 26.12 -12.38 2.31
N ALA A 170 25.41 -11.27 2.06
CA ALA A 170 24.49 -10.70 3.03
C ALA A 170 23.35 -11.69 3.41
N PRO A 171 23.00 -11.89 4.70
CA PRO A 171 22.16 -12.99 5.17
C PRO A 171 20.73 -13.03 4.61
N HIS A 172 20.21 -11.91 4.10
CA HIS A 172 18.89 -11.83 3.48
C HIS A 172 18.89 -12.35 2.04
N PHE A 173 20.06 -12.42 1.39
CA PHE A 173 20.19 -12.98 0.05
C PHE A 173 20.38 -14.49 0.12
N SER A 174 19.79 -15.19 -0.86
CA SER A 174 19.99 -16.63 -1.07
C SER A 174 21.47 -16.98 -1.34
N SER A 175 22.21 -16.05 -1.93
CA SER A 175 23.65 -16.13 -2.16
C SER A 175 24.47 -16.30 -0.88
N SER A 176 23.95 -15.89 0.28
CA SER A 176 24.64 -16.07 1.57
C SER A 176 24.93 -17.52 1.94
N LEU A 177 24.25 -18.50 1.32
CA LEU A 177 24.54 -19.92 1.50
C LEU A 177 25.85 -20.35 0.85
N TYR A 178 26.27 -19.64 -0.20
CA TYR A 178 27.41 -20.01 -1.04
C TYR A 178 28.60 -19.07 -0.85
N PHE A 179 28.35 -17.80 -0.55
CA PHE A 179 29.39 -16.79 -0.35
C PHE A 179 29.50 -16.43 1.14
N PRO A 180 30.60 -16.78 1.82
CA PRO A 180 30.81 -16.41 3.22
C PRO A 180 31.07 -14.89 3.35
N CYS A 181 30.58 -14.29 4.44
CA CYS A 181 30.86 -12.89 4.79
C CYS A 181 32.18 -12.68 5.54
N SER A 182 33.06 -13.68 5.56
CA SER A 182 34.39 -13.59 6.17
C SER A 182 35.26 -12.61 5.37
N GLY A 183 35.10 -11.29 5.58
CA GLY A 183 35.99 -10.31 4.97
C GLY A 183 35.42 -9.14 4.18
N PHE A 184 34.27 -8.57 4.56
CA PHE A 184 33.97 -7.21 4.10
C PHE A 184 35.16 -6.26 4.40
N PRO A 185 35.44 -5.30 3.52
CA PRO A 185 36.28 -5.40 2.32
C PRO A 185 37.79 -5.54 2.61
N ASN A 186 38.22 -6.47 3.48
CA ASN A 186 39.64 -6.79 3.69
C ASN A 186 39.94 -8.29 3.90
N GLY A 187 38.93 -9.16 3.87
CA GLY A 187 39.16 -10.61 4.08
C GLY A 187 39.02 -11.39 2.79
N THR A 188 40.16 -11.88 2.33
CA THR A 188 40.38 -12.76 1.17
C THR A 188 40.06 -12.10 -0.17
N GLY A 189 41.09 -11.74 -0.93
CA GLY A 189 41.02 -11.20 -2.30
C GLY A 189 40.46 -12.16 -3.36
N LYS A 190 39.43 -12.95 -3.03
CA LYS A 190 38.64 -13.71 -3.99
C LYS A 190 37.53 -12.83 -4.53
N THR A 191 37.82 -12.17 -5.64
CA THR A 191 36.79 -11.57 -6.48
C THR A 191 35.99 -12.68 -7.16
N TYR A 192 34.80 -12.99 -6.64
CA TYR A 192 33.88 -13.92 -7.29
C TYR A 192 33.51 -13.42 -8.68
N HIS A 193 33.55 -14.31 -9.68
CA HIS A 193 33.25 -13.94 -11.05
C HIS A 193 31.76 -13.61 -11.22
N LEU A 194 31.44 -12.68 -12.12
CA LEU A 194 30.04 -12.28 -12.37
C LEU A 194 29.15 -13.49 -12.69
N LEU A 195 29.65 -14.45 -13.48
CA LEU A 195 28.91 -15.66 -13.85
C LEU A 195 28.46 -16.49 -12.64
N GLU A 196 29.23 -16.50 -11.55
CA GLU A 196 28.88 -17.21 -10.30
C GLU A 196 27.77 -16.48 -9.53
N LYS A 197 27.63 -15.17 -9.73
CA LYS A 197 26.62 -14.33 -9.07
C LYS A 197 25.30 -14.24 -9.85
N ILE A 198 25.31 -14.45 -11.17
CA ILE A 198 24.12 -14.31 -12.04
C ILE A 198 22.91 -15.10 -11.53
N PRO A 199 23.01 -16.39 -11.13
CA PRO A 199 21.85 -17.13 -10.64
C PRO A 199 21.17 -16.46 -9.44
N PHE A 200 21.96 -15.91 -8.52
CA PHE A 200 21.46 -15.23 -7.32
C PHE A 200 20.89 -13.85 -7.63
N ILE A 201 21.49 -13.13 -8.57
CA ILE A 201 20.94 -11.86 -9.08
C ILE A 201 19.55 -12.11 -9.70
N MET A 202 19.39 -13.19 -10.48
CA MET A 202 18.10 -13.55 -11.08
C MET A 202 17.06 -13.96 -10.02
N ILE A 203 17.46 -14.74 -9.01
CA ILE A 203 16.59 -15.09 -7.88
C ILE A 203 16.16 -13.81 -7.16
N GLU A 204 17.08 -12.92 -6.83
CA GLU A 204 16.77 -11.70 -6.09
C GLU A 204 15.89 -10.74 -6.89
N TYR A 205 16.15 -10.62 -8.20
CA TYR A 205 15.31 -9.83 -9.09
C TYR A 205 13.86 -10.37 -9.12
N TYR A 206 13.70 -11.69 -9.12
CA TYR A 206 12.38 -12.31 -8.99
C TYR A 206 11.76 -12.01 -7.61
N LEU A 207 12.48 -12.22 -6.51
CA LEU A 207 11.96 -12.01 -5.15
C LEU A 207 11.52 -10.56 -4.93
N THR A 208 12.37 -9.59 -5.30
CA THR A 208 12.06 -8.16 -5.26
C THR A 208 10.84 -7.82 -6.12
N THR A 209 10.72 -8.40 -7.31
CA THR A 209 9.55 -8.19 -8.18
C THR A 209 8.26 -8.65 -7.51
N VAL A 210 8.24 -9.83 -6.89
CA VAL A 210 7.07 -10.36 -6.18
C VAL A 210 6.70 -9.45 -5.00
N ILE A 211 7.68 -9.08 -4.18
CA ILE A 211 7.50 -8.20 -3.02
C ILE A 211 6.90 -6.86 -3.43
N PHE A 212 7.56 -6.18 -4.36
CA PHE A 212 7.18 -4.83 -4.74
C PHE A 212 5.85 -4.81 -5.48
N THR A 213 5.52 -5.86 -6.24
CA THR A 213 4.24 -5.94 -6.93
C THR A 213 3.11 -6.14 -5.92
N THR A 214 3.33 -7.03 -4.95
CA THR A 214 2.36 -7.32 -3.88
C THR A 214 2.07 -6.08 -3.03
N ILE A 215 3.11 -5.39 -2.58
CA ILE A 215 2.98 -4.21 -1.72
C ILE A 215 2.37 -3.04 -2.50
N SER A 216 2.88 -2.74 -3.69
CA SER A 216 2.35 -1.64 -4.50
C SER A 216 0.92 -1.89 -4.99
N PHE A 217 0.53 -3.14 -5.23
CA PHE A 217 -0.87 -3.47 -5.53
C PHE A 217 -1.80 -3.20 -4.34
N ASN A 218 -1.44 -3.69 -3.15
CA ASN A 218 -2.20 -3.41 -1.93
C ASN A 218 -2.30 -1.91 -1.66
N TRP A 219 -1.19 -1.19 -1.78
CA TRP A 219 -1.15 0.25 -1.68
C TRP A 219 -2.07 0.94 -2.70
N ALA A 220 -1.98 0.58 -3.98
CA ALA A 220 -2.79 1.19 -5.04
C ALA A 220 -4.29 0.94 -4.83
N LEU A 221 -4.66 -0.28 -4.44
CA LEU A 221 -6.04 -0.66 -4.13
C LEU A 221 -6.62 0.20 -3.01
N LEU A 222 -5.90 0.31 -1.89
CA LEU A 222 -6.30 1.13 -0.74
C LEU A 222 -6.34 2.62 -1.10
N PHE A 223 -5.29 3.11 -1.74
CA PHE A 223 -5.16 4.51 -2.14
C PHE A 223 -6.31 4.94 -3.06
N LEU A 224 -6.62 4.13 -4.07
CA LEU A 224 -7.72 4.39 -5.01
C LEU A 224 -9.10 4.22 -4.34
N GLY A 225 -9.29 3.16 -3.54
CA GLY A 225 -10.52 2.90 -2.81
C GLY A 225 -10.90 4.02 -1.83
N ILE A 226 -9.94 4.46 -1.02
CA ILE A 226 -10.16 5.57 -0.07
C ILE A 226 -10.33 6.90 -0.83
N SER A 227 -9.57 7.12 -1.90
CA SER A 227 -9.72 8.31 -2.76
C SER A 227 -11.10 8.41 -3.41
N TRP A 228 -11.67 7.28 -3.83
CA TRP A 228 -13.03 7.20 -4.34
C TRP A 228 -14.04 7.67 -3.28
N ILE A 229 -13.97 7.10 -2.07
CA ILE A 229 -14.84 7.46 -0.96
C ILE A 229 -14.73 8.96 -0.65
N LEU A 230 -13.51 9.50 -0.58
CA LEU A 230 -13.27 10.91 -0.31
C LEU A 230 -13.88 11.82 -1.39
N TYR A 231 -13.75 11.44 -2.66
CA TYR A 231 -14.31 12.18 -3.78
C TYR A 231 -15.85 12.22 -3.71
N GLU A 232 -16.51 11.10 -3.47
CA GLU A 232 -17.97 11.07 -3.34
C GLU A 232 -18.45 11.81 -2.09
N LEU A 233 -17.71 11.77 -0.98
CA LEU A 233 -18.02 12.58 0.21
C LEU A 233 -17.98 14.09 -0.08
N LYS A 234 -16.97 14.57 -0.83
CA LYS A 234 -16.90 15.98 -1.26
C LYS A 234 -18.09 16.35 -2.15
N LYS A 235 -18.47 15.47 -3.07
CA LYS A 235 -19.64 15.67 -3.94
C LYS A 235 -20.94 15.71 -3.14
N LEU A 236 -21.07 14.87 -2.11
CA LEU A 236 -22.21 14.87 -1.19
C LEU A 236 -22.28 16.17 -0.38
N GLU A 237 -21.17 16.62 0.21
CA GLU A 237 -21.09 17.91 0.93
C GLU A 237 -21.50 19.09 0.04
N ALA A 238 -20.97 19.15 -1.19
CA ALA A 238 -21.30 20.22 -2.14
C ALA A 238 -22.80 20.23 -2.50
N LYS A 239 -23.40 19.04 -2.69
CA LYS A 239 -24.86 18.92 -2.93
C LYS A 239 -25.66 19.41 -1.73
N LEU A 240 -25.28 19.01 -0.51
CA LEU A 240 -25.95 19.41 0.73
C LEU A 240 -25.86 20.92 0.96
N THR A 241 -24.75 21.55 0.56
CA THR A 241 -24.51 22.99 0.72
C THR A 241 -25.26 23.84 -0.30
N HIS A 242 -25.24 23.47 -1.59
CA HIS A 242 -25.77 24.31 -2.68
C HIS A 242 -27.22 24.03 -3.06
N SER A 243 -27.76 22.86 -2.73
CA SER A 243 -29.15 22.51 -3.05
C SER A 243 -29.67 21.56 -1.99
N PRO A 244 -30.15 22.06 -0.85
CA PRO A 244 -30.91 21.25 0.10
C PRO A 244 -32.23 20.88 -0.59
N ARG A 245 -32.19 19.85 -1.44
CA ARG A 245 -33.35 19.36 -2.18
C ARG A 245 -34.51 19.11 -1.21
N PRO A 246 -35.76 19.20 -1.66
CA PRO A 246 -36.91 18.77 -0.87
C PRO A 246 -36.84 17.28 -0.45
N GLY A 247 -35.96 16.48 -1.07
CA GLY A 247 -35.90 15.01 -0.95
C GLY A 247 -35.10 14.39 0.21
N GLY A 248 -34.56 15.17 1.16
CA GLY A 248 -33.87 14.64 2.36
C GLY A 248 -32.38 14.34 2.17
N PHE A 249 -31.77 13.65 3.14
CA PHE A 249 -30.36 13.24 3.05
C PHE A 249 -30.20 12.08 2.05
N PRO A 250 -29.16 12.06 1.19
CA PRO A 250 -28.98 11.03 0.16
C PRO A 250 -28.45 9.70 0.74
N THR A 251 -29.24 9.06 1.61
CA THR A 251 -28.89 7.84 2.36
C THR A 251 -28.40 6.70 1.46
N GLY A 252 -29.01 6.50 0.30
CA GLY A 252 -28.59 5.46 -0.65
C GLY A 252 -27.17 5.66 -1.17
N GLN A 253 -26.79 6.90 -1.54
CA GLN A 253 -25.43 7.21 -2.01
C GLN A 253 -24.41 7.02 -0.88
N TYR A 254 -24.75 7.42 0.34
CA TYR A 254 -23.87 7.24 1.49
C TYR A 254 -23.70 5.76 1.87
N ARG A 255 -24.77 4.95 1.84
CA ARG A 255 -24.67 3.49 2.11
C ARG A 255 -23.75 2.75 1.14
N VAL A 256 -23.68 3.19 -0.12
CA VAL A 256 -22.70 2.64 -1.07
C VAL A 256 -21.28 2.89 -0.58
N LEU A 257 -20.99 4.08 -0.04
CA LEU A 257 -19.68 4.39 0.54
C LEU A 257 -19.40 3.57 1.80
N GLU A 258 -20.41 3.34 2.66
CA GLU A 258 -20.28 2.45 3.82
C GLU A 258 -19.93 1.02 3.39
N ASN A 259 -20.57 0.51 2.36
CA ASN A 259 -20.31 -0.84 1.85
C ASN A 259 -18.90 -0.96 1.26
N ILE A 260 -18.43 0.05 0.52
CA ILE A 260 -17.06 0.08 -0.01
C ILE A 260 -16.05 0.13 1.15
N MET A 261 -16.27 0.99 2.16
CA MET A 261 -15.38 1.07 3.32
C MET A 261 -15.34 -0.25 4.11
N LYS A 262 -16.50 -0.88 4.33
CA LYS A 262 -16.59 -2.19 4.97
C LYS A 262 -15.84 -3.26 4.18
N LEU A 263 -16.00 -3.26 2.86
CA LEU A 263 -15.30 -4.18 1.97
C LEU A 263 -13.78 -3.98 2.03
N ILE A 264 -13.30 -2.74 2.06
CA ILE A 264 -11.87 -2.42 2.26
C ILE A 264 -11.39 -2.96 3.61
N ASN A 265 -12.08 -2.62 4.71
CA ASN A 265 -11.67 -3.03 6.05
C ASN A 265 -11.71 -4.55 6.24
N SER A 266 -12.67 -5.25 5.61
CA SER A 266 -12.78 -6.71 5.73
C SER A 266 -11.77 -7.44 4.85
N SER A 267 -11.66 -7.06 3.58
CA SER A 267 -10.82 -7.73 2.59
C SER A 267 -9.34 -7.45 2.78
N CYS A 268 -9.00 -6.23 3.22
CA CYS A 268 -7.62 -5.79 3.41
C CYS A 268 -7.17 -5.86 4.88
N ARG A 269 -7.94 -6.52 5.76
CA ARG A 269 -7.72 -6.51 7.21
C ARG A 269 -6.29 -6.91 7.63
N PRO A 270 -5.71 -8.02 7.13
CA PRO A 270 -4.37 -8.44 7.54
C PRO A 270 -3.29 -7.40 7.18
N TYR A 271 -3.36 -6.86 5.96
CA TYR A 271 -2.43 -5.83 5.51
C TYR A 271 -2.64 -4.53 6.27
N LEU A 272 -3.88 -4.05 6.41
CA LEU A 272 -4.21 -2.82 7.15
C LEU A 272 -3.75 -2.89 8.61
N ALA A 273 -3.83 -4.04 9.28
CA ALA A 273 -3.39 -4.19 10.66
C ALA A 273 -1.87 -4.05 10.85
N THR A 274 -1.06 -4.23 9.79
CA THR A 274 0.39 -4.41 9.91
C THR A 274 1.22 -3.43 9.09
N PHE A 275 0.73 -2.99 7.92
CA PHE A 275 1.53 -2.24 6.95
C PHE A 275 2.14 -0.97 7.54
N SER A 276 1.37 -0.17 8.28
CA SER A 276 1.86 1.10 8.81
C SER A 276 2.99 0.84 9.81
N THR A 277 2.80 -0.10 10.73
CA THR A 277 3.79 -0.42 11.77
C THR A 277 5.08 -0.94 11.14
N ILE A 278 4.97 -1.89 10.20
CA ILE A 278 6.14 -2.48 9.54
C ILE A 278 6.86 -1.43 8.69
N LEU A 279 6.14 -0.67 7.85
CA LEU A 279 6.77 0.32 6.98
C LEU A 279 7.45 1.44 7.78
N PHE A 280 6.85 1.96 8.86
CA PHE A 280 7.49 2.98 9.68
C PHE A 280 8.70 2.44 10.46
N ALA A 281 8.67 1.17 10.89
CA ALA A 281 9.84 0.53 11.48
C ALA A 281 10.98 0.39 10.45
N VAL A 282 10.68 -0.07 9.24
CA VAL A 282 11.64 -0.16 8.13
C VAL A 282 12.20 1.22 7.78
N VAL A 283 11.35 2.26 7.68
CA VAL A 283 11.79 3.64 7.44
C VAL A 283 12.73 4.12 8.53
N SER A 284 12.42 3.84 9.81
CA SER A 284 13.29 4.24 10.93
C SER A 284 14.66 3.58 10.84
N LEU A 285 14.71 2.29 10.51
CA LEU A 285 15.96 1.55 10.31
C LEU A 285 16.77 2.09 9.13
N LEU A 286 16.12 2.35 7.99
CA LEU A 286 16.78 2.88 6.80
C LEU A 286 17.26 4.32 7.01
N LEU A 287 16.51 5.15 7.74
CA LEU A 287 16.92 6.51 8.08
C LEU A 287 18.12 6.49 9.05
N PHE A 288 18.09 5.61 10.04
CA PHE A 288 19.25 5.36 10.92
C PHE A 288 20.48 4.95 10.09
N GLY A 289 20.34 3.99 9.17
CA GLY A 289 21.41 3.57 8.27
C GLY A 289 21.93 4.70 7.39
N ALA A 290 21.04 5.50 6.81
CA ALA A 290 21.41 6.65 5.99
C ALA A 290 22.23 7.68 6.77
N ILE A 291 21.93 7.93 8.05
CA ILE A 291 22.68 8.88 8.88
C ILE A 291 24.01 8.26 9.35
N ARG A 292 23.98 7.02 9.85
CA ARG A 292 25.13 6.40 10.51
C ARG A 292 26.20 5.93 9.54
N VAL A 293 25.80 5.38 8.38
CA VAL A 293 26.69 4.79 7.37
C VAL A 293 27.09 5.83 6.30
N TRP A 294 26.58 7.07 6.39
CA TRP A 294 26.78 8.13 5.39
C TRP A 294 28.23 8.33 4.95
N HIS A 295 29.15 8.25 5.90
CA HIS A 295 30.56 8.54 5.70
C HIS A 295 31.38 7.34 5.18
N GLN A 296 30.80 6.13 5.16
CA GLN A 296 31.52 4.88 4.91
C GLN A 296 31.27 4.30 3.51
N ASP A 297 30.05 4.45 2.98
CA ASP A 297 29.69 3.89 1.68
C ASP A 297 28.68 4.81 0.93
N PRO A 298 29.15 5.64 -0.01
CA PRO A 298 28.29 6.50 -0.82
C PRO A 298 27.25 5.76 -1.67
N GLY A 299 27.46 4.48 -2.00
CA GLY A 299 26.47 3.67 -2.74
C GLY A 299 25.24 3.36 -1.87
N SER A 300 25.48 3.00 -0.60
CA SER A 300 24.44 2.85 0.41
C SER A 300 23.65 4.16 0.65
N ASN A 301 24.25 5.33 0.39
CA ASN A 301 23.58 6.64 0.50
C ASN A 301 22.54 6.94 -0.57
N LEU A 302 22.53 6.23 -1.70
CA LEU A 302 21.43 6.32 -2.66
C LEU A 302 20.30 5.35 -2.31
N MET A 303 20.68 4.15 -1.86
CA MET A 303 19.76 3.06 -1.59
C MET A 303 18.87 3.31 -0.37
N PHE A 304 19.46 3.66 0.78
CA PHE A 304 18.68 3.84 2.01
C PHE A 304 17.65 4.98 1.89
N PRO A 305 17.97 6.16 1.31
CA PRO A 305 16.97 7.19 1.09
C PRO A 305 15.93 6.81 0.03
N ALA A 306 16.29 6.13 -1.06
CA ALA A 306 15.32 5.72 -2.08
C ALA A 306 14.31 4.70 -1.53
N CYS A 307 14.80 3.66 -0.83
CA CYS A 307 13.97 2.64 -0.20
C CYS A 307 13.15 3.21 0.95
N GLY A 308 13.77 4.06 1.78
CA GLY A 308 13.11 4.77 2.88
C GLY A 308 11.99 5.69 2.38
N LEU A 309 12.26 6.48 1.35
CA LEU A 309 11.27 7.39 0.75
C LEU A 309 10.07 6.61 0.19
N ARG A 310 10.31 5.47 -0.45
CA ARG A 310 9.22 4.61 -0.95
C ARG A 310 8.38 4.04 0.19
N CYS A 311 9.01 3.42 1.18
CA CYS A 311 8.30 2.83 2.33
C CYS A 311 7.51 3.91 3.09
N PHE A 312 8.11 5.08 3.25
CA PHE A 312 7.45 6.24 3.86
C PHE A 312 6.26 6.71 3.05
N TYR A 313 6.43 6.84 1.74
CA TYR A 313 5.39 7.26 0.82
C TYR A 313 4.19 6.30 0.80
N GLU A 314 4.44 4.99 0.68
CA GLU A 314 3.42 3.94 0.69
C GLU A 314 2.74 3.81 2.07
N GLY A 315 3.48 4.07 3.16
CA GLY A 315 2.94 4.09 4.52
C GLY A 315 2.05 5.30 4.80
N ILE A 316 2.52 6.52 4.46
CA ILE A 316 1.84 7.76 4.85
C ILE A 316 0.62 8.10 4.00
N THR A 317 0.65 7.75 2.70
CA THR A 317 -0.39 8.22 1.77
C THR A 317 -1.78 7.62 2.04
N PRO A 318 -1.96 6.32 2.31
CA PRO A 318 -3.27 5.78 2.70
C PRO A 318 -3.75 6.32 4.04
N LEU A 319 -2.83 6.53 5.00
CA LEU A 319 -3.15 7.06 6.33
C LEU A 319 -3.70 8.49 6.26
N MET A 320 -3.01 9.38 5.54
CA MET A 320 -3.46 10.75 5.34
C MET A 320 -4.81 10.81 4.61
N LEU A 321 -5.01 9.98 3.58
CA LEU A 321 -6.29 9.93 2.87
C LEU A 321 -7.43 9.45 3.78
N SER A 322 -7.19 8.44 4.60
CA SER A 322 -8.19 7.96 5.55
C SER A 322 -8.56 9.04 6.58
N GLY A 323 -7.58 9.75 7.13
CA GLY A 323 -7.85 10.82 8.07
C GLY A 323 -8.67 11.97 7.46
N GLU A 324 -8.43 12.31 6.19
CA GLU A 324 -9.27 13.24 5.45
C GLU A 324 -10.70 12.71 5.22
N VAL A 325 -10.86 11.41 4.94
CA VAL A 325 -12.19 10.76 4.86
C VAL A 325 -12.94 10.92 6.18
N VAL A 326 -12.30 10.64 7.32
CA VAL A 326 -12.93 10.78 8.65
C VAL A 326 -13.38 12.22 8.91
N LYS A 327 -12.50 13.20 8.64
CA LYS A 327 -12.81 14.63 8.80
C LYS A 327 -13.98 15.03 7.92
N LYS A 328 -13.97 14.64 6.65
CA LYS A 328 -15.01 14.97 5.68
C LYS A 328 -16.34 14.30 6.03
N ASN A 329 -16.28 13.05 6.48
CA ASN A 329 -17.43 12.28 6.91
C ASN A 329 -18.15 12.93 8.09
N LYS A 330 -17.40 13.37 9.13
CA LYS A 330 -17.96 14.09 10.28
C LYS A 330 -18.74 15.34 9.83
N LYS A 331 -18.20 16.09 8.86
CA LYS A 331 -18.87 17.29 8.31
C LYS A 331 -20.13 16.96 7.51
N VAL A 332 -20.10 15.94 6.66
CA VAL A 332 -21.27 15.50 5.87
C VAL A 332 -22.40 15.01 6.78
N ILE A 333 -22.10 14.22 7.81
CA ILE A 333 -23.10 13.77 8.79
C ILE A 333 -23.68 14.96 9.56
N ALA A 334 -22.84 15.90 10.02
CA ALA A 334 -23.30 17.08 10.74
C ALA A 334 -24.24 17.95 9.89
N GLN A 335 -23.89 18.22 8.64
CA GLN A 335 -24.78 18.92 7.69
C GLN A 335 -26.06 18.15 7.42
N GLY A 336 -25.96 16.83 7.25
CA GLY A 336 -27.12 15.95 7.09
C GLY A 336 -28.08 16.03 8.28
N LYS A 337 -27.55 16.01 9.50
CA LYS A 337 -28.32 16.23 10.73
C LYS A 337 -28.95 17.63 10.72
N GLN A 338 -28.21 18.69 10.43
CA GLN A 338 -28.80 20.03 10.36
C GLN A 338 -29.97 20.12 9.36
N ILE A 339 -29.88 19.48 8.20
CA ILE A 339 -30.96 19.49 7.19
C ILE A 339 -32.18 18.68 7.66
N VAL A 340 -31.96 17.49 8.21
CA VAL A 340 -33.04 16.59 8.66
C VAL A 340 -33.72 17.11 9.92
N TYR A 341 -32.94 17.67 10.86
CA TYR A 341 -33.44 18.21 12.12
C TYR A 341 -33.90 19.67 12.01
N GLY A 342 -33.35 20.49 11.12
CA GLY A 342 -33.69 21.91 11.01
C GLY A 342 -35.00 22.22 10.26
N ARG A 343 -35.54 21.29 9.47
CA ARG A 343 -36.84 21.44 8.77
C ARG A 343 -38.03 21.04 9.66
N TRP A 344 -38.18 21.70 10.81
CA TRP A 344 -39.14 21.37 11.86
C TRP A 344 -40.63 21.51 11.49
N ILE A 345 -41.02 22.20 10.42
CA ILE A 345 -42.40 22.75 10.38
C ILE A 345 -43.40 22.04 9.43
N LEU A 346 -43.02 21.27 8.39
CA LEU A 346 -44.00 20.93 7.35
C LEU A 346 -44.14 19.48 6.87
N ASP A 347 -43.31 18.52 7.30
CA ASP A 347 -43.47 17.14 6.81
C ASP A 347 -43.01 16.08 7.83
N GLN A 348 -43.97 15.30 8.33
CA GLN A 348 -43.78 14.15 9.25
C GLN A 348 -43.73 12.80 8.51
N SER A 349 -43.40 12.78 7.21
CA SER A 349 -43.36 11.55 6.43
C SER A 349 -42.49 10.45 7.06
N ARG A 350 -42.94 9.18 6.94
CA ARG A 350 -42.24 7.96 7.42
C ARG A 350 -40.78 7.93 6.96
N LYS A 351 -40.49 8.46 5.78
CA LYS A 351 -39.15 8.57 5.21
C LYS A 351 -38.20 9.41 6.06
N ARG A 352 -38.65 10.56 6.58
CA ARG A 352 -37.82 11.41 7.47
C ARG A 352 -37.55 10.76 8.82
N LYS A 353 -38.52 10.05 9.39
CA LYS A 353 -38.31 9.27 10.63
C LYS A 353 -37.20 8.23 10.42
N LEU A 354 -37.23 7.51 9.29
CA LEU A 354 -36.18 6.55 8.92
C LEU A 354 -34.82 7.23 8.70
N GLU A 355 -34.77 8.38 8.03
CA GLU A 355 -33.53 9.15 7.85
C GLU A 355 -32.94 9.63 9.18
N LYS A 356 -33.79 10.07 10.12
CA LYS A 356 -33.37 10.49 11.47
C LYS A 356 -32.81 9.33 12.27
N VAL A 357 -33.50 8.18 12.26
CA VAL A 357 -33.01 6.94 12.91
C VAL A 357 -31.68 6.53 12.30
N TRP A 358 -31.56 6.54 10.97
CA TRP A 358 -30.33 6.16 10.28
C TRP A 358 -29.17 7.12 10.56
N LEU A 359 -29.37 8.44 10.55
CA LEU A 359 -28.31 9.41 10.90
C LEU A 359 -27.84 9.32 12.35
N ASN A 360 -28.66 8.74 13.22
CA ASN A 360 -28.31 8.49 14.62
C ASN A 360 -27.57 7.16 14.78
N SER A 361 -27.85 6.17 13.93
CA SER A 361 -27.20 4.85 13.96
C SER A 361 -26.07 4.68 12.94
N CYS A 362 -25.82 5.65 12.06
CA CYS A 362 -24.79 5.52 11.03
C CYS A 362 -23.41 5.49 11.69
N HIS A 363 -22.70 4.37 11.49
CA HIS A 363 -21.29 4.30 11.82
C HIS A 363 -20.52 5.16 10.81
N GLY A 364 -19.65 6.03 11.30
CA GLY A 364 -18.88 6.90 10.40
C GLY A 364 -17.98 6.09 9.46
N LEU A 365 -17.69 6.64 8.28
CA LEU A 365 -16.73 6.05 7.34
C LEU A 365 -15.30 6.20 7.89
N ARG A 366 -14.66 5.08 8.25
CA ARG A 366 -13.31 5.02 8.81
C ARG A 366 -12.59 3.79 8.27
N CYS A 367 -11.32 3.96 7.89
CA CYS A 367 -10.45 2.83 7.58
C CYS A 367 -9.81 2.34 8.90
N GLU A 368 -9.75 1.02 9.09
CA GLU A 368 -9.40 0.39 10.37
C GLU A 368 -8.16 -0.52 10.24
N ALA A 369 -7.22 -0.40 11.18
CA ALA A 369 -6.08 -1.29 11.36
C ALA A 369 -6.52 -2.55 12.13
N GLY A 370 -7.46 -3.31 11.56
CA GLY A 370 -8.12 -4.40 12.29
C GLY A 370 -8.89 -3.88 13.51
N SER A 371 -8.67 -4.47 14.68
CA SER A 371 -9.31 -4.03 15.93
C SER A 371 -8.46 -3.06 16.76
N LEU A 372 -7.29 -2.64 16.26
CA LEU A 372 -6.30 -1.91 17.06
C LEU A 372 -6.58 -0.40 17.08
N PHE A 373 -6.66 0.22 15.90
CA PHE A 373 -6.91 1.66 15.77
C PHE A 373 -7.54 2.03 14.42
N THR A 374 -8.18 3.20 14.38
CA THR A 374 -8.71 3.80 13.16
C THR A 374 -7.69 4.77 12.57
N PHE A 375 -7.51 4.77 11.26
CA PHE A 375 -6.60 5.70 10.60
C PHE A 375 -7.20 7.12 10.55
N GLU A 376 -6.88 7.91 11.59
CA GLU A 376 -7.20 9.33 11.70
C GLU A 376 -5.97 10.21 11.48
N ASN A 377 -6.16 11.51 11.26
CA ASN A 377 -5.04 12.46 11.05
C ASN A 377 -4.06 12.50 12.25
N SER A 378 -4.54 12.25 13.47
CA SER A 378 -3.70 12.13 14.67
C SER A 378 -2.72 10.96 14.59
N ILE A 379 -3.13 9.83 14.00
CA ILE A 379 -2.28 8.65 13.84
C ILE A 379 -1.10 8.96 12.93
N VAL A 380 -1.27 9.77 11.88
CA VAL A 380 -0.14 10.19 11.02
C VAL A 380 0.92 10.90 11.86
N ILE A 381 0.52 11.83 12.72
CA ILE A 381 1.44 12.59 13.58
C ILE A 381 2.13 11.65 14.58
N ILE A 382 1.39 10.74 15.22
CA ILE A 382 1.94 9.76 16.16
C ILE A 382 2.93 8.82 15.46
N SER A 383 2.58 8.31 14.28
CA SER A 383 3.47 7.44 13.51
C SER A 383 4.76 8.16 13.09
N LEU A 384 4.67 9.42 12.67
CA LEU A 384 5.85 10.25 12.39
C LEU A 384 6.71 10.46 13.62
N HIS A 385 6.10 10.82 14.75
CA HIS A 385 6.80 11.00 16.00
C HIS A 385 7.52 9.72 16.44
N ASN A 386 6.83 8.58 16.42
CA ASN A 386 7.40 7.28 16.78
C ASN A 386 8.52 6.87 15.83
N THR A 387 8.41 7.18 14.53
CA THR A 387 9.48 6.93 13.53
C THR A 387 10.73 7.74 13.88
N MET A 388 10.57 9.03 14.16
CA MET A 388 11.69 9.90 14.56
C MET A 388 12.30 9.42 15.88
N GLN A 389 11.47 9.14 16.89
CA GLN A 389 11.93 8.67 18.19
C GLN A 389 12.68 7.34 18.08
N LEU A 390 12.16 6.37 17.31
CA LEU A 390 12.85 5.09 17.09
C LEU A 390 14.19 5.29 16.38
N THR A 391 14.23 6.15 15.36
CA THR A 391 15.48 6.50 14.66
C THR A 391 16.49 7.13 15.62
N LEU A 392 16.07 8.09 16.44
CA LEU A 392 16.94 8.75 17.44
C LEU A 392 17.42 7.78 18.51
N ASN A 393 16.55 6.88 18.98
CA ASN A 393 16.93 5.84 19.94
C ASN A 393 18.00 4.91 19.36
N PHE A 394 17.91 4.54 18.08
CA PHE A 394 18.98 3.79 17.42
C PHE A 394 20.29 4.59 17.36
N LEU A 395 20.24 5.89 17.02
CA LEU A 395 21.43 6.76 16.97
C LEU A 395 22.11 6.98 18.34
N VAL A 396 21.34 6.96 19.43
CA VAL A 396 21.90 7.09 20.78
C VAL A 396 22.47 5.76 21.28
N THR A 397 21.90 4.64 20.85
CA THR A 397 22.28 3.29 21.33
C THR A 397 23.47 2.70 20.57
N PHE A 398 23.65 3.04 19.28
CA PHE A 398 24.65 2.46 18.36
C PHE A 398 25.41 3.56 17.57
#